data_AF-T1A1T2-F1
#
_entry.id   AF-T1A1T2-F1
#
_cell.length_a   1.000
_cell.length_b   1.000
_cell.length_c   1.000
_cell.angle_alpha   90.00
_cell.angle_beta   90.00
_cell.angle_gamma   90.00
#
_symmetry.space_group_name_H-M   'P 1'
#
loop_
_entity.id
_entity.type
_entity.pdbx_description
1 polymer ?
#
loop_
_entity_poly.entity_id
_entity_poly.type
_entity_poly.pdbx_seq_one_letter_code
_entity_poly.pdbx_strand_id
1 'polypeptide(L)'
;EEDSPEKEIADLKDRMLRLAAEFDNYKKRVAKDLNASSDKGKAEIIAKLLPVIDEFELAISNMDIKQEHAKGISLIYSNFISTLKSAGLRALEVSGRYDPYKQEILLAEESNEEDGTILEVVRKGYAFNEIIA
;
A
#
# COMPACT_ATOMS: atom_id res chain seq x y z
N GLU A 1 -10.84 -55.80 -25.91
CA GLU A 1 -11.79 -54.92 -25.20
C GLU A 1 -11.19 -53.53 -25.18
N GLU A 2 -11.19 -52.90 -26.35
CA GLU A 2 -10.59 -51.60 -26.63
C GLU A 2 -11.73 -50.62 -26.93
N ASP A 3 -11.64 -49.40 -26.38
CA ASP A 3 -12.45 -48.20 -26.67
C ASP A 3 -13.87 -48.41 -27.22
N SER A 4 -14.85 -48.53 -26.32
CA SER A 4 -16.23 -48.20 -26.69
C SER A 4 -16.30 -46.69 -26.95
N PRO A 5 -16.97 -46.24 -28.04
CA PRO A 5 -17.24 -44.82 -28.29
C PRO A 5 -17.83 -44.09 -27.09
N GLU A 6 -18.56 -44.79 -26.22
CA GLU A 6 -19.15 -44.21 -25.01
C GLU A 6 -18.11 -43.85 -23.94
N LYS A 7 -17.03 -44.64 -23.82
CA LYS A 7 -15.90 -44.35 -22.93
C LYS A 7 -15.10 -43.15 -23.43
N GLU A 8 -14.80 -43.10 -24.72
CA GLU A 8 -14.12 -41.94 -25.33
C GLU A 8 -14.93 -40.64 -25.13
N ILE A 9 -16.25 -40.71 -25.33
CA ILE A 9 -17.14 -39.56 -25.10
C ILE A 9 -17.14 -39.14 -23.62
N ALA A 10 -17.15 -40.10 -22.69
CA ALA A 10 -17.11 -39.80 -21.26
C ALA A 10 -15.78 -39.15 -20.85
N ASP A 11 -14.65 -39.68 -21.32
CA ASP A 11 -13.32 -39.13 -21.05
C ASP A 11 -13.14 -37.74 -21.64
N LEU A 12 -13.63 -37.50 -22.87
CA LEU A 12 -13.64 -36.18 -23.48
C LEU A 12 -14.49 -35.19 -22.68
N LYS A 13 -15.66 -35.60 -22.19
CA LYS A 13 -16.50 -34.76 -21.33
C LYS A 13 -15.82 -34.41 -20.01
N ASP A 14 -15.16 -35.35 -19.35
CA ASP A 14 -14.41 -35.08 -18.11
C ASP A 14 -13.26 -34.09 -18.37
N ARG A 15 -12.50 -34.31 -19.44
CA ARG A 15 -11.43 -33.38 -19.87
C ARG A 15 -11.97 -31.99 -20.15
N MET A 16 -13.12 -31.88 -20.84
CA MET A 16 -13.75 -30.60 -21.13
C MET A 16 -14.23 -29.90 -19.84
N LEU A 17 -14.82 -30.63 -18.90
CA LEU A 17 -15.24 -30.08 -17.61
C LEU A 17 -14.05 -29.58 -16.79
N ARG A 18 -12.96 -30.36 -16.76
CA ARG A 18 -11.72 -29.98 -16.08
C ARG A 18 -11.09 -28.75 -16.72
N LEU A 19 -11.00 -28.71 -18.05
CA LEU A 19 -10.48 -27.56 -18.78
C LEU A 19 -11.33 -26.30 -18.54
N ALA A 20 -12.65 -26.44 -18.49
CA ALA A 20 -13.55 -25.33 -18.16
C ALA A 20 -13.29 -24.79 -16.74
N ALA A 21 -13.11 -25.69 -15.76
CA ALA A 21 -12.77 -25.31 -14.39
C ALA A 21 -11.38 -24.65 -14.28
N GLU A 22 -10.37 -25.18 -14.96
CA GLU A 22 -9.04 -24.59 -15.03
C GLU A 22 -9.06 -23.21 -15.68
N PHE A 23 -9.86 -23.04 -16.74
CA PHE A 23 -10.04 -21.75 -17.41
C PHE A 23 -10.73 -20.73 -16.50
N ASP A 24 -11.73 -21.15 -15.71
CA ASP A 24 -12.37 -20.26 -14.75
C ASP A 24 -11.41 -19.80 -13.65
N ASN A 25 -10.61 -20.72 -13.11
CA ASN A 25 -9.55 -20.41 -12.15
C ASN A 25 -8.48 -19.49 -12.74
N TYR A 26 -8.09 -19.73 -13.99
CA TYR A 26 -7.15 -18.87 -14.72
C TYR A 26 -7.68 -17.44 -14.85
N LYS A 27 -8.93 -17.26 -15.31
CA LYS A 27 -9.55 -15.93 -15.42
C LYS A 27 -9.57 -15.19 -14.09
N LYS A 28 -9.96 -15.87 -13.00
CA LYS A 28 -9.95 -15.30 -11.64
C LYS A 28 -8.55 -14.85 -11.22
N ARG A 29 -7.54 -15.68 -11.48
CA ARG A 29 -6.14 -15.35 -11.19
C ARG A 29 -5.65 -14.15 -11.99
N VAL A 30 -5.88 -14.13 -13.31
CA VAL A 30 -5.49 -13.00 -14.16
C VAL A 30 -6.13 -11.69 -13.72
N ALA A 31 -7.41 -11.71 -13.35
CA ALA A 31 -8.09 -10.52 -12.82
C ALA A 31 -7.45 -10.02 -11.51
N LYS A 32 -7.07 -10.93 -10.61
CA LYS A 32 -6.37 -10.59 -9.37
C LYS A 32 -4.99 -9.99 -9.65
N ASP A 33 -4.22 -10.61 -10.55
CA ASP A 33 -2.87 -10.16 -10.89
C ASP A 33 -2.89 -8.77 -11.56
N LEU A 34 -3.88 -8.51 -12.42
CA LEU A 34 -4.07 -7.20 -13.04
C LEU A 34 -4.35 -6.10 -12.00
N ASN A 35 -5.23 -6.39 -11.03
CA ASN A 35 -5.54 -5.46 -9.95
C ASN A 35 -4.29 -5.21 -9.07
N ALA A 36 -3.57 -6.27 -8.71
CA ALA A 36 -2.33 -6.15 -7.93
C ALA A 36 -1.26 -5.33 -8.67
N SER A 37 -1.12 -5.52 -9.98
CA SER A 37 -0.21 -4.73 -10.80
C SER A 37 -0.62 -3.25 -10.85
N SER A 38 -1.92 -2.96 -10.95
CA SER A 38 -2.43 -1.59 -10.91
C SER A 38 -2.13 -0.91 -9.59
N ASP A 39 -2.38 -1.59 -8.47
CA ASP A 39 -2.14 -1.05 -7.13
C ASP A 39 -0.65 -0.86 -6.86
N LYS A 40 0.21 -1.76 -7.33
CA LYS A 40 1.67 -1.58 -7.28
C LYS A 40 2.12 -0.32 -8.02
N GLY A 41 1.61 -0.09 -9.23
CA GLY A 41 1.93 1.12 -9.99
C GLY A 41 1.49 2.41 -9.29
N LYS A 42 0.31 2.41 -8.65
CA LYS A 42 -0.15 3.54 -7.84
C LYS A 42 0.75 3.75 -6.62
N ALA A 43 1.12 2.68 -5.91
CA ALA A 43 2.01 2.74 -4.77
C ALA A 43 3.37 3.34 -5.15
N GLU A 44 3.95 2.94 -6.28
CA GLU A 44 5.22 3.48 -6.78
C GLU A 44 5.15 5.00 -7.05
N ILE A 45 4.03 5.49 -7.60
CA ILE A 45 3.84 6.92 -7.83
C ILE A 45 3.69 7.66 -6.50
N ILE A 46 2.89 7.13 -5.57
CA ILE A 46 2.66 7.76 -4.26
C ILE A 46 3.94 7.79 -3.43
N ALA A 47 4.73 6.72 -3.44
CA ALA A 47 6.04 6.68 -2.79
C ALA A 47 6.95 7.83 -3.27
N LYS A 48 6.95 8.11 -4.57
CA LYS A 48 7.70 9.25 -5.15
C LYS A 48 7.16 10.62 -4.77
N LEU A 49 5.90 10.71 -4.32
CA LEU A 49 5.28 11.94 -3.84
C LEU A 49 5.48 12.16 -2.33
N LEU A 50 5.89 11.13 -1.57
CA LEU A 50 6.11 11.27 -0.12
C LEU A 50 7.14 12.36 0.25
N PRO A 51 8.29 12.51 -0.45
CA PRO A 51 9.21 13.60 -0.16
C PRO A 51 8.58 14.99 -0.33
N VAL A 52 7.65 15.13 -1.28
CA VAL A 52 6.93 16.39 -1.51
C VAL A 52 5.96 16.67 -0.35
N ILE A 53 5.32 15.63 0.18
CA ILE A 53 4.48 15.74 1.39
C ILE A 53 5.34 16.21 2.57
N ASP A 54 6.51 15.60 2.78
CA ASP A 54 7.43 15.98 3.85
C ASP A 54 7.87 17.45 3.72
N GLU A 55 8.19 17.89 2.51
CA GLU A 55 8.53 19.30 2.22
C GLU A 55 7.37 20.25 2.51
N PHE A 56 6.13 19.87 2.18
CA PHE A 56 4.94 20.64 2.55
C PHE A 56 4.77 20.73 4.07
N GLU A 57 4.90 19.62 4.80
CA GLU A 57 4.79 19.62 6.25
C GLU A 57 5.86 20.51 6.90
N LEU A 58 7.11 20.40 6.41
CA LEU A 58 8.21 21.25 6.86
C LEU A 58 7.92 22.72 6.58
N ALA A 59 7.51 23.07 5.35
CA ALA A 59 7.22 24.44 4.98
C ALA A 59 6.08 25.03 5.83
N ILE A 60 4.98 24.28 6.01
CA ILE A 60 3.83 24.72 6.81
C ILE A 60 4.23 24.91 8.28
N SER A 61 5.06 24.03 8.84
CA SER A 61 5.53 24.15 10.24
C SER A 61 6.35 25.42 10.51
N ASN A 62 7.00 25.96 9.47
CA ASN A 62 7.83 27.17 9.56
C ASN A 62 7.10 28.45 9.13
N MET A 63 5.85 28.36 8.65
CA MET A 63 5.07 29.53 8.22
C MET A 63 4.37 30.23 9.39
N ASP A 64 4.32 31.56 9.32
CA ASP A 64 3.43 32.33 10.20
C ASP A 64 1.97 32.21 9.71
N ILE A 65 1.18 31.44 10.45
CA ILE A 65 -0.24 31.15 10.17
C ILE A 65 -1.12 32.43 10.14
N LYS A 66 -0.62 33.55 10.67
CA LYS A 66 -1.31 34.85 10.60
C LYS A 66 -1.32 35.43 9.19
N GLN A 67 -0.43 34.98 8.31
CA GLN A 67 -0.41 35.41 6.91
C GLN A 67 -1.48 34.66 6.09
N GLU A 68 -2.23 35.40 5.27
CA GLU A 68 -3.34 34.85 4.49
C GLU A 68 -2.89 33.76 3.50
N HIS A 69 -1.70 33.91 2.92
CA HIS A 69 -1.10 32.91 2.04
C HIS A 69 -0.82 31.56 2.75
N ALA A 70 -0.42 31.59 4.02
CA ALA A 70 -0.16 30.38 4.81
C ALA A 70 -1.44 29.53 5.01
N LYS A 71 -2.60 30.19 5.15
CA LYS A 71 -3.90 29.52 5.23
C LYS A 71 -4.27 28.85 3.90
N GLY A 72 -4.03 29.54 2.77
CA GLY A 72 -4.26 28.98 1.44
C GLY A 72 -3.42 27.74 1.18
N ILE A 73 -2.13 27.79 1.53
CA ILE A 73 -1.20 26.65 1.39
C ILE A 73 -1.64 25.47 2.29
N SER A 74 -2.02 25.75 3.53
CA SER A 74 -2.54 24.72 4.45
C SER A 74 -3.81 24.04 3.90
N LEU A 75 -4.70 24.80 3.24
CA LEU A 75 -5.90 24.24 2.63
C LEU A 75 -5.57 23.34 1.43
N ILE A 76 -4.64 23.77 0.58
CA ILE A 76 -4.16 22.97 -0.56
C ILE A 76 -3.55 21.66 -0.05
N TYR A 77 -2.71 21.72 0.98
CA TYR A 77 -2.10 20.55 1.61
C TYR A 77 -3.17 19.59 2.16
N SER A 78 -4.15 20.11 2.89
CA SER A 78 -5.25 19.31 3.44
C SER A 78 -6.05 18.60 2.34
N ASN A 79 -6.38 19.30 1.25
CA ASN A 79 -7.07 18.72 0.10
C ASN A 79 -6.21 17.65 -0.57
N PHE A 80 -4.92 17.91 -0.77
CA PHE A 80 -3.98 16.95 -1.36
C PHE A 80 -3.90 15.65 -0.55
N ILE A 81 -3.71 15.75 0.77
CA ILE A 81 -3.69 14.58 1.65
C ILE A 81 -5.04 13.85 1.65
N SER A 82 -6.16 14.58 1.64
CA SER A 82 -7.50 13.97 1.55
C SER A 82 -7.69 13.18 0.26
N THR A 83 -7.20 13.70 -0.87
CA THR A 83 -7.20 12.99 -2.17
C THR A 83 -6.34 11.73 -2.13
N LEU A 84 -5.15 11.79 -1.53
CA LEU A 84 -4.30 10.61 -1.40
C LEU A 84 -4.91 9.56 -0.46
N LYS A 85 -5.53 9.98 0.64
CA LYS A 85 -6.24 9.09 1.56
C LYS A 85 -7.39 8.35 0.89
N SER A 86 -8.20 9.08 0.12
CA SER A 86 -9.29 8.49 -0.66
C SER A 86 -8.80 7.56 -1.79
N ALA A 87 -7.57 7.76 -2.29
CA ALA A 87 -6.94 6.84 -3.24
C ALA A 87 -6.39 5.56 -2.59
N GLY A 88 -6.27 5.49 -1.26
CA GLY A 88 -5.80 4.30 -0.53
C GLY A 88 -4.56 4.53 0.35
N LEU A 89 -4.05 5.77 0.44
CA LEU A 89 -2.92 6.11 1.31
C LEU A 89 -3.37 6.16 2.79
N ARG A 90 -2.62 5.49 3.66
CA ARG A 90 -2.78 5.53 5.11
C ARG A 90 -1.45 5.89 5.75
N ALA A 91 -1.47 6.81 6.70
CA ALA A 91 -0.30 7.02 7.56
C ALA A 91 -0.21 5.82 8.51
N LEU A 92 1.02 5.33 8.73
CA LEU A 92 1.27 4.29 9.72
C LEU A 92 1.27 4.93 11.11
N GLU A 93 0.39 4.45 11.98
CA GLU A 93 0.47 4.80 13.39
C GLU A 93 1.65 4.07 14.01
N VAL A 94 2.53 4.84 14.64
CA VAL A 94 3.71 4.33 15.33
C VAL A 94 3.52 4.60 16.81
N SER A 95 3.45 3.52 17.60
CA SER A 95 3.43 3.60 19.06
C SER A 95 4.03 2.34 19.68
N GLY A 96 4.64 2.50 20.85
CA GLY A 96 5.20 1.39 21.62
C GLY A 96 6.57 0.93 21.12
N ARG A 97 6.72 -0.39 20.95
CA ARG A 97 7.99 -1.04 20.59
C ARG A 97 8.24 -1.01 19.09
N TYR A 98 9.52 -0.97 18.75
CA TYR A 98 10.04 -1.07 17.40
C TYR A 98 9.62 -2.39 16.71
N ASP A 99 9.20 -2.30 15.44
CA ASP A 99 8.90 -3.42 14.56
C ASP A 99 9.75 -3.32 13.27
N PRO A 100 10.73 -4.21 13.04
CA PRO A 100 11.63 -4.15 11.89
C PRO A 100 10.94 -4.36 10.55
N TYR A 101 9.72 -4.88 10.52
CA TYR A 101 8.96 -5.06 9.28
C TYR A 101 8.18 -3.79 8.87
N LYS A 102 8.08 -2.80 9.75
CA LYS A 102 7.27 -1.60 9.53
C LYS A 102 8.05 -0.29 9.69
N GLN A 103 9.21 -0.34 10.34
CA GLN A 103 9.91 0.85 10.81
C GLN A 103 11.41 0.75 10.50
N GLU A 104 12.00 1.89 10.18
CA GLU A 104 13.43 2.08 10.02
C GLU A 104 13.99 2.84 11.22
N ILE A 105 15.15 2.39 11.74
CA ILE A 105 15.84 3.08 12.83
C ILE A 105 16.82 4.08 12.22
N LEU A 106 16.62 5.36 12.52
CA LEU A 106 17.58 6.40 12.16
C LEU A 106 18.71 6.51 13.20
N LEU A 107 18.33 6.48 14.48
CA LEU A 107 19.25 6.67 15.60
C LEU A 107 18.75 5.86 16.80
N ALA A 108 19.70 5.25 17.52
CA ALA A 108 19.46 4.64 18.82
C ALA A 108 20.26 5.42 19.87
N GLU A 109 19.59 5.82 20.94
CA GLU A 109 20.18 6.60 22.03
C GLU A 109 19.87 5.93 23.38
N GLU A 110 20.72 6.18 24.37
CA GLU A 110 20.44 5.77 25.75
C GLU A 110 19.23 6.55 26.27
N SER A 111 18.26 5.83 26.84
CA SER A 111 17.08 6.43 27.45
C SER A 111 16.70 5.67 28.72
N ASN A 112 15.78 6.27 29.51
CA ASN A 112 15.21 5.59 30.68
C ASN A 112 14.08 4.62 30.31
N GLU A 113 13.72 4.51 29.04
CA GLU A 113 12.68 3.60 28.55
C GLU A 113 13.22 2.19 28.33
N GLU A 114 12.31 1.21 28.18
CA GLU A 114 12.71 -0.15 27.85
C GLU A 114 13.41 -0.23 26.48
N ASP A 115 14.37 -1.15 26.36
CA ASP A 115 15.07 -1.38 25.10
C ASP A 115 14.10 -1.73 23.96
N GLY A 116 14.33 -1.12 22.80
CA GLY A 116 13.44 -1.21 21.65
C GLY A 116 12.18 -0.34 21.72
N THR A 117 12.05 0.58 22.67
CA THR A 117 10.97 1.58 22.70
C THR A 117 11.22 2.70 21.69
N ILE A 118 10.18 3.11 20.96
CA ILE A 118 10.27 4.21 20.01
C ILE A 118 10.21 5.53 20.76
N LEU A 119 11.31 6.27 20.74
CA LEU A 119 11.43 7.57 21.43
C LEU A 119 10.76 8.70 20.63
N GLU A 120 11.01 8.76 19.33
CA GLU A 120 10.49 9.81 18.45
C GLU A 120 10.28 9.29 17.02
N VAL A 121 9.26 9.83 16.35
CA VAL A 121 8.99 9.59 14.92
C VAL A 121 9.44 10.82 14.13
N VAL A 122 10.61 10.72 13.51
CA VAL A 122 11.22 11.82 12.73
C VAL A 122 10.54 11.99 11.36
N ARG A 123 10.08 10.89 10.76
CA ARG A 123 9.34 10.88 9.49
C ARG A 123 8.18 9.90 9.59
N LYS A 124 7.01 10.31 9.11
CA LYS A 124 5.83 9.43 9.06
C LYS A 124 6.04 8.33 8.03
N GLY A 125 5.78 7.08 8.42
CA GLY A 125 5.65 5.98 7.48
C GLY A 125 4.27 6.00 6.81
N TYR A 126 4.18 5.51 5.58
CA TYR A 126 2.91 5.43 4.86
C TYR A 126 2.68 4.01 4.33
N ALA A 127 1.41 3.68 4.13
CA ALA A 127 1.01 2.45 3.46
C ALA A 127 -0.03 2.79 2.39
N PHE A 128 0.15 2.22 1.21
CA PHE A 128 -0.84 2.24 0.14
C PHE A 128 -1.48 0.87 0.03
N ASN A 129 -2.77 0.75 0.36
CA ASN A 129 -3.46 -0.54 0.49
C ASN A 129 -2.69 -1.50 1.42
N GLU A 130 -2.11 -2.57 0.91
CA GLU A 130 -1.29 -3.53 1.68
C GLU A 130 0.23 -3.34 1.46
N ILE A 131 0.62 -2.33 0.68
CA ILE A 131 2.02 -2.05 0.36
C ILE A 131 2.52 -0.96 1.31
N ILE A 132 3.49 -1.29 2.15
CA ILE A 132 4.20 -0.33 3.01
C ILE A 132 5.23 0.42 2.16
N ALA A 133 5.24 1.75 2.25
CA ALA A 133 6.11 2.65 1.51
C ALA A 133 6.90 3.55 2.44
#